data_AF-M2RB72-F1
#
_entry.id   AF-M2RB72-F1
#
_cell.length_a   1.000
_cell.length_b   1.000
_cell.length_c   1.000
_cell.angle_alpha   90.00
_cell.angle_beta   90.00
_cell.angle_gamma   90.00
#
_symmetry.space_group_name_H-M   'P 1'
#
loop_
_entity.id
_entity.type
_entity.pdbx_description
1 polymer ?
#
loop_
_entity_poly.entity_id
_entity_poly.type
_entity_poly.pdbx_seq_one_letter_code
_entity_poly.pdbx_strand_id
1 'polypeptide(L)'
;IVSMVITSSIVFLVPNIKRTKAGESSAAKLLRFKRLDLLGVTVFTASLILFIFAVTSGSIDGWGSANVIAPLIISVVLMVLFFIWEARLPESYAALPPKMWQYENFTILTVISLIPFMWWGSIFPLFAWLDELVYGWSAINTAAHFLPIGLGIFPILPLAMGLQSKLRLKWVILIGFVLQLAGTLLLPFGNSKERYWRFVFPGFLLGTAGSGLIYATTNIALLAVTPSSVSGIVSAVFSCVLQTGGATGVAIVTSIQTSVQGSHGGPNGFAGRAAGLWFLVAMIATMMVLFLVFMKDTVGPVDPTAPPPHLEYEMNESAREQSA
;
A
#
# COMPACT_ATOMS: atom_id res chain seq x y z
N ILE A 1 8.29 -2.52 -19.99
CA ILE A 1 8.21 -3.71 -20.87
C ILE A 1 7.29 -4.78 -20.27
N VAL A 2 7.58 -5.33 -19.09
CA VAL A 2 6.73 -6.35 -18.43
C VAL A 2 5.29 -5.89 -18.18
N SER A 3 5.09 -4.66 -17.70
CA SER A 3 3.74 -4.09 -17.49
C SER A 3 2.94 -3.91 -18.80
N MET A 4 3.58 -3.55 -19.91
CA MET A 4 2.91 -3.48 -21.22
C MET A 4 2.46 -4.85 -21.70
N VAL A 5 3.30 -5.88 -21.53
CA VAL A 5 2.96 -7.26 -21.91
C VAL A 5 1.78 -7.77 -21.09
N ILE A 6 1.78 -7.55 -19.77
CA ILE A 6 0.68 -7.96 -18.89
C ILE A 6 -0.62 -7.23 -19.26
N THR A 7 -0.58 -5.91 -19.48
CA THR A 7 -1.78 -5.14 -19.89
C THR A 7 -2.31 -5.59 -21.24
N SER A 8 -1.45 -5.85 -22.23
CA SER A 8 -1.85 -6.41 -23.51
C SER A 8 -2.44 -7.81 -23.37
N SER A 9 -1.85 -8.67 -22.54
CA SER A 9 -2.38 -10.01 -22.26
C SER A 9 -3.76 -9.95 -21.60
N ILE A 10 -4.00 -9.02 -20.67
CA ILE A 10 -5.31 -8.83 -20.02
C ILE A 10 -6.37 -8.39 -21.05
N VAL A 11 -6.03 -7.47 -21.97
CA VAL A 11 -6.95 -7.03 -23.03
C VAL A 11 -7.36 -8.19 -23.96
N PHE A 12 -6.47 -9.16 -24.17
CA PHE A 12 -6.76 -10.34 -24.98
C PHE A 12 -7.45 -11.48 -24.21
N LEU A 13 -7.19 -11.62 -22.91
CA LEU A 13 -7.75 -12.70 -22.08
C LEU A 13 -9.13 -12.39 -21.53
N VAL A 14 -9.49 -11.11 -21.38
CA VAL A 14 -10.84 -10.74 -20.92
C VAL A 14 -11.82 -11.12 -22.03
N PRO A 15 -12.70 -12.13 -21.82
CA PRO A 15 -13.72 -12.45 -22.80
C PRO A 15 -14.56 -11.19 -23.03
N ASN A 16 -14.90 -10.93 -24.29
CA ASN A 16 -15.64 -9.74 -24.71
C ASN A 16 -17.06 -9.83 -24.13
N ILE A 17 -17.21 -9.45 -22.85
CA ILE A 17 -18.51 -9.30 -22.20
C ILE A 17 -19.20 -8.22 -23.02
N LYS A 18 -20.21 -8.63 -23.80
CA LYS A 18 -21.16 -7.71 -24.42
C LYS A 18 -21.86 -6.99 -23.29
N ARG A 19 -21.24 -5.92 -22.77
CA ARG A 19 -21.93 -4.93 -21.96
C ARG A 19 -23.09 -4.48 -22.83
N THR A 20 -24.30 -4.84 -22.44
CA THR A 20 -25.51 -4.26 -23.01
C THR A 20 -25.28 -2.76 -22.96
N LYS A 21 -25.02 -2.14 -24.12
CA LYS A 21 -24.85 -0.71 -24.24
C LYS A 21 -26.23 -0.12 -23.98
N ALA A 22 -26.64 -0.04 -22.71
CA ALA A 22 -27.58 0.98 -22.31
C ALA A 22 -26.96 2.28 -22.84
N GLY A 23 -27.60 2.87 -23.84
CA GLY A 23 -27.07 4.03 -24.55
C GLY A 23 -27.01 5.21 -23.59
N GLU A 24 -25.91 5.34 -22.85
CA GLU A 24 -25.59 6.59 -22.17
C GLU A 24 -25.44 7.65 -23.27
N SER A 25 -26.43 8.54 -23.37
CA SER A 25 -26.39 9.70 -24.27
C SER A 25 -25.04 10.42 -24.13
N SER A 26 -24.43 10.84 -25.23
CA SER A 26 -23.18 11.62 -25.21
C SER A 26 -23.24 12.81 -24.25
N ALA A 27 -24.45 13.34 -23.99
CA ALA A 27 -24.71 14.36 -22.99
C ALA A 27 -24.45 13.88 -21.54
N ALA A 28 -24.83 12.66 -21.17
CA ALA A 28 -24.56 12.06 -19.86
C ALA A 28 -23.05 11.84 -19.63
N LYS A 29 -22.34 11.45 -20.69
CA LYS A 29 -20.87 11.33 -20.69
C LYS A 29 -20.19 12.70 -20.48
N LEU A 30 -20.63 13.72 -21.23
CA LEU A 30 -20.15 15.09 -21.11
C LEU A 30 -20.45 15.69 -19.72
N LEU A 31 -21.61 15.38 -19.12
CA LEU A 31 -21.97 15.80 -17.78
C LEU A 31 -21.12 15.12 -16.70
N ARG A 32 -20.76 13.83 -16.87
CA ARG A 32 -19.77 13.16 -15.98
C ARG A 32 -18.38 13.76 -16.10
N PHE A 33 -17.91 14.06 -17.32
CA PHE A 33 -16.61 14.72 -17.51
C PHE A 33 -16.57 16.14 -16.92
N LYS A 34 -17.66 16.91 -17.05
CA LYS A 34 -17.80 18.22 -16.38
C LYS A 34 -17.89 18.13 -14.86
N ARG A 35 -18.22 16.97 -14.30
CA ARG A 35 -18.28 16.72 -12.86
C ARG A 35 -16.94 16.28 -12.26
N LEU A 36 -15.95 15.94 -13.07
CA LEU A 36 -14.61 15.56 -12.59
C LEU A 36 -13.79 16.81 -12.27
N ASP A 37 -13.28 16.90 -11.03
CA ASP A 37 -12.29 17.89 -10.63
C ASP A 37 -10.90 17.58 -11.24
N LEU A 38 -10.78 17.84 -12.54
CA LEU A 38 -9.55 17.64 -13.32
C LEU A 38 -8.38 18.46 -12.76
N LEU A 39 -8.66 19.66 -12.26
CA LEU A 39 -7.66 20.55 -11.70
C LEU A 39 -7.14 20.00 -10.38
N GLY A 40 -8.02 19.65 -9.44
CA GLY A 40 -7.64 19.04 -8.17
C GLY A 40 -6.88 17.74 -8.37
N VAL A 41 -7.37 16.85 -9.25
CA VAL A 41 -6.68 15.57 -9.55
C VAL A 41 -5.28 15.81 -10.12
N THR A 42 -5.10 16.79 -11.00
CA THR A 42 -3.79 17.10 -11.58
C THR A 42 -2.84 17.69 -10.54
N VAL A 43 -3.32 18.61 -9.70
CA VAL A 43 -2.54 19.19 -8.59
C VAL A 43 -2.14 18.11 -7.59
N PHE A 44 -3.04 17.22 -7.22
CA PHE A 44 -2.77 16.10 -6.32
C PHE A 44 -1.76 15.12 -6.92
N THR A 45 -1.92 14.75 -8.20
CA THR A 45 -0.99 13.85 -8.88
C THR A 45 0.41 14.46 -8.97
N ALA A 46 0.51 15.75 -9.35
CA ALA A 46 1.78 16.46 -9.42
C ALA A 46 2.45 16.56 -8.04
N SER A 47 1.67 16.85 -7.00
CA SER A 47 2.13 16.86 -5.60
C SER A 47 2.71 15.50 -5.21
N LEU A 48 1.99 14.40 -5.47
CA LEU A 48 2.42 13.07 -5.08
C LEU A 48 3.69 12.63 -5.83
N ILE A 49 3.79 12.95 -7.12
CA ILE A 49 5.00 12.67 -7.93
C ILE A 49 6.20 13.42 -7.37
N LEU A 50 6.06 14.72 -7.09
CA LEU A 50 7.14 15.54 -6.52
C LEU A 50 7.54 15.06 -5.13
N PHE A 51 6.57 14.65 -4.31
CA PHE A 51 6.83 14.11 -2.98
C PHE A 51 7.65 12.81 -3.06
N ILE A 52 7.18 11.84 -3.85
CA ILE A 52 7.87 10.56 -4.05
C ILE A 52 9.28 10.78 -4.62
N PHE A 53 9.41 11.70 -5.59
CA PHE A 53 10.70 12.07 -6.18
C PHE A 53 11.64 12.65 -5.13
N ALA A 54 11.21 13.68 -4.39
CA ALA A 54 12.04 14.33 -3.39
C ALA A 54 12.50 13.35 -2.30
N VAL A 55 11.58 12.53 -1.81
CA VAL A 55 11.83 11.53 -0.77
C VAL A 55 12.82 10.46 -1.25
N THR A 56 12.66 9.98 -2.48
CA THR A 56 13.57 8.97 -3.07
C THR A 56 14.95 9.57 -3.36
N SER A 57 15.02 10.74 -3.99
CA SER A 57 16.27 11.44 -4.31
C SER A 57 17.03 11.90 -3.06
N GLY A 58 16.32 12.21 -1.95
CA GLY A 58 16.94 12.58 -0.68
C GLY A 58 17.91 11.54 -0.14
N SER A 59 17.65 10.25 -0.41
CA SER A 59 18.53 9.15 -0.02
C SER A 59 19.79 9.01 -0.88
N ILE A 60 19.80 9.56 -2.09
CA ILE A 60 20.89 9.44 -3.08
C ILE A 60 21.72 10.73 -3.11
N ASP A 61 21.06 11.86 -3.38
CA ASP A 61 21.69 13.17 -3.57
C ASP A 61 21.91 13.93 -2.25
N GLY A 62 21.35 13.41 -1.17
CA GLY A 62 21.40 14.00 0.16
C GLY A 62 20.30 15.04 0.41
N TRP A 63 19.76 15.02 1.63
CA TRP A 63 18.64 15.87 2.06
C TRP A 63 18.91 17.38 2.01
N GLY A 64 20.18 17.79 2.02
CA GLY A 64 20.59 19.20 1.92
C GLY A 64 20.62 19.76 0.50
N SER A 65 20.43 18.92 -0.52
CA SER A 65 20.49 19.34 -1.92
C SER A 65 19.26 20.16 -2.33
N ALA A 66 19.46 21.22 -3.12
CA ALA A 66 18.38 22.00 -3.71
C ALA A 66 17.42 21.13 -4.55
N ASN A 67 17.95 20.06 -5.17
CA ASN A 67 17.16 19.10 -5.95
C ASN A 67 16.21 18.25 -5.10
N VAL A 68 16.37 18.25 -3.77
CA VAL A 68 15.51 17.52 -2.82
C VAL A 68 14.59 18.48 -2.09
N ILE A 69 15.14 19.59 -1.57
CA ILE A 69 14.39 20.57 -0.80
C ILE A 69 13.32 21.28 -1.66
N ALA A 70 13.67 21.68 -2.88
CA ALA A 70 12.72 22.38 -3.75
C ALA A 70 11.48 21.53 -4.09
N PRO A 71 11.60 20.30 -4.65
CA PRO A 71 10.43 19.46 -4.91
C PRO A 71 9.69 19.04 -3.64
N LEU A 72 10.39 18.88 -2.51
CA LEU A 72 9.73 18.59 -1.23
C LEU A 72 8.81 19.74 -0.80
N ILE A 73 9.31 20.98 -0.77
CA ILE A 73 8.51 22.15 -0.41
C ILE A 73 7.35 22.34 -1.40
N ILE A 74 7.61 22.22 -2.70
CA ILE A 74 6.56 22.36 -3.73
C ILE A 74 5.49 21.28 -3.53
N SER A 75 5.87 20.04 -3.24
CA SER A 75 4.90 18.96 -3.00
C SER A 75 4.02 19.26 -1.78
N VAL A 76 4.59 19.71 -0.66
CA VAL A 76 3.82 20.06 0.54
C VAL A 76 2.86 21.21 0.24
N VAL A 77 3.32 22.24 -0.46
CA VAL A 77 2.48 23.38 -0.85
C VAL A 77 1.33 22.93 -1.77
N LEU A 78 1.62 22.14 -2.80
CA LEU A 78 0.58 21.62 -3.71
C LEU A 78 -0.41 20.70 -2.99
N MET A 79 0.05 19.88 -2.03
CA MET A 79 -0.80 19.04 -1.20
C MET A 79 -1.76 19.88 -0.34
N VAL A 80 -1.23 20.92 0.31
CA VAL A 80 -2.04 21.84 1.13
C VAL A 80 -3.05 22.60 0.26
N LEU A 81 -2.61 23.09 -0.90
CA LEU A 81 -3.49 23.75 -1.86
C LEU A 81 -4.59 22.83 -2.37
N PHE A 82 -4.28 21.56 -2.61
CA PHE A 82 -5.26 20.55 -3.00
C PHE A 82 -6.33 20.36 -1.90
N PHE A 83 -5.93 20.16 -0.63
CA PHE A 83 -6.90 20.02 0.45
C PHE A 83 -7.74 21.29 0.67
N ILE A 84 -7.16 22.48 0.51
CA ILE A 84 -7.91 23.75 0.60
C ILE A 84 -8.89 23.90 -0.57
N TRP A 85 -8.45 23.54 -1.79
CA TRP A 85 -9.28 23.58 -3.00
C TRP A 85 -10.47 22.62 -2.87
N GLU A 86 -10.20 21.41 -2.43
CA GLU A 86 -11.19 20.35 -2.27
C GLU A 86 -12.17 20.62 -1.14
N ALA A 87 -11.72 21.22 -0.03
CA ALA A 87 -12.59 21.66 1.05
C ALA A 87 -13.57 22.78 0.64
N ARG A 88 -13.27 23.51 -0.45
CA ARG A 88 -14.14 24.57 -0.99
C ARG A 88 -15.05 24.10 -2.12
N LEU A 89 -14.83 22.90 -2.65
CA LEU A 89 -15.64 22.34 -3.73
C LEU A 89 -16.93 21.69 -3.20
N PRO A 90 -18.05 21.79 -3.92
CA PRO A 90 -19.25 21.02 -3.58
C PRO A 90 -18.97 19.52 -3.68
N GLU A 91 -19.53 18.72 -2.76
CA GLU A 91 -19.28 17.27 -2.63
C GLU A 91 -19.49 16.47 -3.92
N SER A 92 -20.36 16.94 -4.81
CA SER A 92 -20.63 16.30 -6.10
C SER A 92 -19.52 16.44 -7.14
N TYR A 93 -18.53 17.30 -6.89
CA TYR A 93 -17.41 17.60 -7.78
C TYR A 93 -16.05 17.23 -7.18
N ALA A 94 -15.94 17.10 -5.84
CA ALA A 94 -14.69 16.79 -5.16
C ALA A 94 -14.13 15.41 -5.56
N ALA A 95 -12.83 15.35 -5.82
CA ALA A 95 -12.13 14.11 -6.15
C ALA A 95 -12.01 13.16 -4.95
N LEU A 96 -11.99 13.72 -3.75
CA LEU A 96 -11.82 13.12 -2.44
C LEU A 96 -12.84 13.79 -1.49
N PRO A 97 -14.11 13.33 -1.50
CA PRO A 97 -15.16 13.91 -0.67
C PRO A 97 -14.75 13.95 0.81
N PRO A 98 -14.78 15.12 1.50
CA PRO A 98 -14.35 15.23 2.90
C PRO A 98 -15.10 14.30 3.86
N LYS A 99 -16.35 13.95 3.53
CA LYS A 99 -17.16 12.97 4.25
C LYS A 99 -16.53 11.57 4.31
N MET A 100 -15.62 11.23 3.40
CA MET A 100 -14.95 9.92 3.44
C MET A 100 -14.12 9.74 4.71
N TRP A 101 -13.48 10.80 5.19
CA TRP A 101 -12.70 10.79 6.44
C TRP A 101 -13.56 10.68 7.70
N GLN A 102 -14.88 10.90 7.57
CA GLN A 102 -15.85 10.74 8.65
C GLN A 102 -16.42 9.32 8.72
N TYR A 103 -16.23 8.50 7.67
CA TYR A 103 -16.65 7.10 7.72
C TYR A 103 -15.87 6.36 8.80
N GLU A 104 -16.58 5.48 9.50
CA GLU A 104 -16.01 4.73 10.59
C GLU A 104 -14.82 3.89 10.10
N ASN A 105 -13.73 3.90 10.86
CA ASN A 105 -12.48 3.20 10.57
C ASN A 105 -11.74 3.63 9.29
N PHE A 106 -12.28 4.51 8.45
CA PHE A 106 -11.65 4.88 7.17
C PHE A 106 -10.24 5.43 7.37
N THR A 107 -10.08 6.44 8.23
CA THR A 107 -8.80 7.09 8.50
C THR A 107 -7.74 6.10 9.01
N ILE A 108 -8.08 5.24 9.97
CA ILE A 108 -7.12 4.28 10.52
C ILE A 108 -6.77 3.20 9.49
N LEU A 109 -7.73 2.72 8.70
CA LEU A 109 -7.49 1.77 7.60
C LEU A 109 -6.60 2.38 6.51
N THR A 110 -6.79 3.65 6.18
CA THR A 110 -5.91 4.39 5.27
C THR A 110 -4.49 4.47 5.85
N VAL A 111 -4.32 4.88 7.12
CA VAL A 111 -2.99 5.02 7.72
C VAL A 111 -2.23 3.68 7.78
N ILE A 112 -2.87 2.59 8.20
CA ILE A 112 -2.20 1.28 8.26
C ILE A 112 -1.87 0.72 6.86
N SER A 113 -2.56 1.16 5.81
CA SER A 113 -2.28 0.75 4.43
C SER A 113 -0.90 1.22 3.94
N LEU A 114 -0.24 2.15 4.66
CA LEU A 114 1.14 2.53 4.36
C LEU A 114 2.14 1.39 4.60
N ILE A 115 1.87 0.53 5.59
CA ILE A 115 2.83 -0.43 6.14
C ILE A 115 3.24 -1.54 5.17
N PRO A 116 2.34 -2.20 4.40
CA PRO A 116 2.73 -3.30 3.51
C PRO A 116 3.76 -2.88 2.46
N PHE A 117 3.52 -1.78 1.76
CA PHE A 117 4.45 -1.28 0.74
C PHE A 117 5.68 -0.62 1.37
N MET A 118 5.56 0.02 2.53
CA MET A 118 6.72 0.49 3.30
C MET A 118 7.66 -0.68 3.61
N TRP A 119 7.13 -1.82 4.04
CA TRP A 119 7.93 -3.02 4.32
C TRP A 119 8.56 -3.60 3.06
N TRP A 120 7.77 -3.88 2.01
CA TRP A 120 8.31 -4.41 0.75
C TRP A 120 9.34 -3.47 0.15
N GLY A 121 9.03 -2.18 0.06
CA GLY A 121 9.93 -1.15 -0.44
C GLY A 121 11.24 -1.10 0.33
N SER A 122 11.20 -1.19 1.67
CA SER A 122 12.41 -1.08 2.51
C SER A 122 13.29 -2.32 2.54
N ILE A 123 12.71 -3.52 2.37
CA ILE A 123 13.46 -4.79 2.46
C ILE A 123 14.40 -4.96 1.27
N PHE A 124 13.99 -4.60 0.06
CA PHE A 124 14.83 -4.71 -1.13
C PHE A 124 16.17 -3.94 -1.01
N PRO A 125 16.22 -2.63 -0.71
CA PRO A 125 17.48 -1.90 -0.61
C PRO A 125 18.34 -2.37 0.56
N LEU A 126 17.74 -2.76 1.70
CA LEU A 126 18.48 -3.26 2.86
C LEU A 126 19.31 -4.53 2.55
N PHE A 127 18.74 -5.44 1.74
CA PHE A 127 19.35 -6.74 1.44
C PHE A 127 20.05 -6.81 0.07
N ALA A 128 19.58 -6.09 -0.95
CA ALA A 128 20.21 -6.10 -2.28
C ALA A 128 21.67 -5.62 -2.22
N TRP A 129 21.92 -4.55 -1.46
CA TRP A 129 23.27 -4.01 -1.26
C TRP A 129 24.16 -4.92 -0.39
N LEU A 130 23.56 -5.70 0.52
CA LEU A 130 24.29 -6.66 1.37
C LEU A 130 24.84 -7.80 0.54
N ASP A 131 23.99 -8.38 -0.29
CA ASP A 131 24.32 -9.57 -1.05
C ASP A 131 25.39 -9.27 -2.11
N GLU A 132 25.29 -8.12 -2.78
CA GLU A 132 26.23 -7.73 -3.84
C GLU A 132 27.57 -7.17 -3.31
N LEU A 133 27.54 -6.16 -2.43
CA LEU A 133 28.77 -5.46 -2.02
C LEU A 133 29.51 -6.12 -0.86
N VAL A 134 28.80 -6.78 0.06
CA VAL A 134 29.40 -7.34 1.29
C VAL A 134 29.58 -8.85 1.19
N TYR A 135 28.58 -9.54 0.64
CA TYR A 135 28.62 -10.98 0.48
C TYR A 135 29.26 -11.42 -0.84
N GLY A 136 29.43 -10.51 -1.81
CA GLY A 136 30.03 -10.82 -3.12
C GLY A 136 29.21 -11.85 -3.90
N TRP A 137 27.91 -11.94 -3.63
CA TRP A 137 27.01 -12.81 -4.37
C TRP A 137 26.72 -12.23 -5.74
N SER A 138 26.64 -13.11 -6.74
CA SER A 138 26.17 -12.73 -8.06
C SER A 138 24.69 -12.31 -7.99
N ALA A 139 24.27 -11.41 -8.90
CA ALA A 139 22.88 -10.92 -8.95
C ALA A 139 21.84 -12.06 -9.01
N ILE A 140 22.16 -13.17 -9.68
CA ILE A 140 21.30 -14.36 -9.75
C ILE A 140 21.12 -15.01 -8.37
N ASN A 141 22.17 -15.02 -7.55
CA ASN A 141 22.13 -15.61 -6.22
C ASN A 141 21.34 -14.71 -5.26
N THR A 142 21.54 -13.39 -5.32
CA THR A 142 20.72 -12.40 -4.59
C THR A 142 19.23 -12.58 -4.91
N ALA A 143 18.88 -12.67 -6.20
CA ALA A 143 17.50 -12.91 -6.63
C ALA A 143 16.93 -14.22 -6.06
N ALA A 144 17.71 -15.30 -6.01
CA ALA A 144 17.31 -16.57 -5.41
C ALA A 144 17.01 -16.43 -3.90
N HIS A 145 17.75 -15.58 -3.18
CA HIS A 145 17.52 -15.31 -1.75
C HIS A 145 16.32 -14.38 -1.50
N PHE A 146 15.81 -13.69 -2.53
CA PHE A 146 14.54 -12.95 -2.46
C PHE A 146 13.31 -13.79 -2.82
N LEU A 147 13.47 -15.00 -3.37
CA LEU A 147 12.35 -15.92 -3.67
C LEU A 147 11.40 -16.16 -2.48
N PRO A 148 11.85 -16.26 -1.21
CA PRO A 148 10.95 -16.45 -0.08
C PRO A 148 9.89 -15.34 0.04
N ILE A 149 10.20 -14.10 -0.36
CA ILE A 149 9.22 -13.00 -0.35
C ILE A 149 8.06 -13.30 -1.31
N GLY A 150 8.37 -13.82 -2.50
CA GLY A 150 7.38 -14.25 -3.47
C GLY A 150 6.64 -15.52 -3.02
N LEU A 151 7.37 -16.55 -2.58
CA LEU A 151 6.77 -17.81 -2.15
C LEU A 151 5.84 -17.64 -0.93
N GLY A 152 6.15 -16.73 -0.02
CA GLY A 152 5.32 -16.46 1.15
C GLY A 152 3.98 -15.79 0.83
N ILE A 153 3.87 -15.07 -0.30
CA ILE A 153 2.61 -14.40 -0.67
C ILE A 153 1.62 -15.31 -1.40
N PHE A 154 2.10 -16.33 -2.13
CA PHE A 154 1.21 -17.26 -2.83
C PHE A 154 0.19 -17.97 -1.92
N PRO A 155 0.58 -18.57 -0.78
CA PRO A 155 -0.37 -19.24 0.11
C PRO A 155 -1.18 -18.25 0.96
N ILE A 156 -0.70 -17.01 1.16
CA ILE A 156 -1.37 -16.07 2.06
C ILE A 156 -2.67 -15.51 1.49
N LEU A 157 -2.77 -15.36 0.17
CA LEU A 157 -3.99 -14.86 -0.48
C LEU A 157 -5.20 -15.78 -0.25
N PRO A 158 -5.14 -17.11 -0.51
CA PRO A 158 -6.26 -18.00 -0.19
C PRO A 158 -6.49 -18.13 1.32
N LEU A 159 -5.42 -18.10 2.13
CA LEU A 159 -5.54 -18.10 3.58
C LEU A 159 -6.30 -16.87 4.08
N ALA A 160 -6.01 -15.69 3.53
CA ALA A 160 -6.67 -14.44 3.86
C ALA A 160 -8.18 -14.53 3.58
N MET A 161 -8.59 -15.04 2.42
CA MET A 161 -10.01 -15.26 2.10
C MET A 161 -10.69 -16.21 3.09
N GLY A 162 -10.02 -17.31 3.46
CA GLY A 162 -10.54 -18.26 4.45
C GLY A 162 -10.63 -17.68 5.87
N LEU A 163 -9.70 -16.81 6.26
CA LEU A 163 -9.73 -16.11 7.55
C LEU A 163 -10.81 -15.03 7.58
N GLN A 164 -10.93 -14.24 6.50
CA GLN A 164 -11.90 -13.16 6.38
C GLN A 164 -13.35 -13.66 6.40
N SER A 165 -13.60 -14.89 5.93
CA SER A 165 -14.93 -15.51 6.00
C SER A 165 -15.31 -16.06 7.37
N LYS A 166 -14.34 -16.30 8.25
CA LYS A 166 -14.56 -16.88 9.59
C LYS A 166 -14.39 -15.88 10.72
N LEU A 167 -13.53 -14.88 10.53
CA LEU A 167 -13.13 -13.92 11.55
C LEU A 167 -13.51 -12.51 11.12
N ARG A 168 -13.77 -11.65 12.10
CA ARG A 168 -13.96 -10.21 11.86
C ARG A 168 -12.66 -9.63 11.31
N LEU A 169 -12.76 -8.66 10.39
CA LEU A 169 -11.59 -8.13 9.68
C LEU A 169 -10.52 -7.56 10.61
N LYS A 170 -10.92 -7.01 11.76
CA LYS A 170 -9.99 -6.48 12.77
C LYS A 170 -8.98 -7.54 13.23
N TRP A 171 -9.45 -8.76 13.52
CA TRP A 171 -8.61 -9.84 14.02
C TRP A 171 -7.68 -10.38 12.93
N VAL A 172 -8.15 -10.43 11.69
CA VAL A 172 -7.33 -10.85 10.55
C VAL A 172 -6.20 -9.85 10.29
N ILE A 173 -6.47 -8.54 10.36
CA ILE A 173 -5.42 -7.50 10.27
C ILE A 173 -4.44 -7.61 11.45
N LEU A 174 -4.92 -7.87 12.66
CA LEU A 174 -4.05 -8.06 13.83
C LEU A 174 -3.11 -9.26 13.68
N ILE A 175 -3.61 -10.39 13.17
CA ILE A 175 -2.79 -11.56 12.84
C ILE A 175 -1.71 -11.15 11.82
N GLY A 176 -2.07 -10.34 10.82
CA GLY A 176 -1.14 -9.78 9.85
C GLY A 176 -0.03 -8.95 10.51
N PHE A 177 -0.38 -8.04 11.43
CA PHE A 177 0.58 -7.24 12.19
C PHE A 177 1.51 -8.09 13.05
N VAL A 178 1.00 -9.12 13.73
CA VAL A 178 1.81 -10.02 14.56
C VAL A 178 2.79 -10.81 13.70
N LEU A 179 2.33 -11.37 12.58
CA LEU A 179 3.19 -12.07 11.62
C LEU A 179 4.27 -11.14 11.06
N GLN A 180 3.88 -9.94 10.67
CA GLN A 180 4.80 -8.96 10.09
C GLN A 180 5.84 -8.50 11.10
N LEU A 181 5.42 -8.23 12.34
CA LEU A 181 6.30 -7.81 13.44
C LEU A 181 7.27 -8.93 13.80
N ALA A 182 6.79 -10.16 13.95
CA ALA A 182 7.63 -11.32 14.21
C ALA A 182 8.66 -11.51 13.08
N GLY A 183 8.21 -11.52 11.82
CA GLY A 183 9.10 -11.66 10.68
C GLY A 183 10.16 -10.57 10.60
N THR A 184 9.77 -9.31 10.81
CA THR A 184 10.68 -8.17 10.78
C THR A 184 11.67 -8.19 11.96
N LEU A 185 11.24 -8.67 13.14
CA LEU A 185 12.11 -8.79 14.32
C LEU A 185 13.21 -9.83 14.13
N LEU A 186 13.02 -10.84 13.29
CA LEU A 186 14.05 -11.84 13.00
C LEU A 186 15.19 -11.26 12.13
N LEU A 187 14.89 -10.29 11.25
CA LEU A 187 15.83 -9.77 10.26
C LEU A 187 17.08 -9.08 10.88
N PRO A 188 16.98 -8.27 11.95
CA PRO A 188 18.14 -7.72 12.65
C PRO A 188 19.15 -8.77 13.14
N PHE A 189 18.76 -10.03 13.31
CA PHE A 189 19.66 -11.09 13.77
C PHE A 189 20.38 -11.82 12.61
N GLY A 190 20.07 -11.48 11.36
CA GLY A 190 20.68 -12.00 10.14
C GLY A 190 22.04 -11.37 9.79
N ASN A 191 22.94 -11.22 10.77
CA ASN A 191 24.19 -10.48 10.62
C ASN A 191 25.31 -11.22 9.84
N SER A 192 25.07 -12.45 9.36
CA SER A 192 26.03 -13.23 8.57
C SER A 192 25.34 -14.15 7.56
N LYS A 193 26.10 -14.58 6.53
CA LYS A 193 25.63 -15.53 5.51
C LYS A 193 25.05 -16.82 6.11
N GLU A 194 25.73 -17.38 7.11
CA GLU A 194 25.33 -18.63 7.77
C GLU A 194 24.00 -18.50 8.53
N ARG A 195 23.65 -17.27 8.93
CA ARG A 195 22.42 -16.94 9.66
C ARG A 195 21.24 -16.65 8.75
N TYR A 196 21.44 -16.61 7.42
CA TYR A 196 20.38 -16.39 6.45
C TYR A 196 19.23 -17.39 6.62
N TRP A 197 19.53 -18.69 6.61
CA TRP A 197 18.51 -19.75 6.71
C TRP A 197 17.76 -19.74 8.04
N ARG A 198 18.42 -19.30 9.12
CA ARG A 198 17.86 -19.31 10.47
C ARG A 198 17.00 -18.09 10.77
N PHE A 199 17.32 -16.93 10.21
CA PHE A 199 16.70 -15.65 10.57
C PHE A 199 16.10 -14.91 9.38
N VAL A 200 16.85 -14.76 8.28
CA VAL A 200 16.40 -13.98 7.12
C VAL A 200 15.32 -14.71 6.33
N PHE A 201 15.52 -16.00 6.04
CA PHE A 201 14.54 -16.82 5.33
C PHE A 201 13.17 -16.87 6.03
N PRO A 202 13.06 -17.27 7.31
CA PRO A 202 11.78 -17.23 8.02
C PRO A 202 11.27 -15.79 8.23
N GLY A 203 12.16 -14.81 8.41
CA GLY A 203 11.79 -13.40 8.52
C GLY A 203 11.11 -12.87 7.27
N PHE A 204 11.59 -13.21 6.08
CA PHE A 204 10.97 -12.88 4.80
C PHE A 204 9.63 -13.55 4.61
N LEU A 205 9.52 -14.84 4.93
CA LEU A 205 8.25 -15.57 4.82
C LEU A 205 7.17 -14.99 5.76
N LEU A 206 7.50 -14.76 7.02
CA LEU A 206 6.55 -14.21 8.01
C LEU A 206 6.22 -12.74 7.71
N GLY A 207 7.24 -11.95 7.35
CA GLY A 207 7.09 -10.53 7.03
C GLY A 207 6.22 -10.29 5.80
N THR A 208 6.44 -11.06 4.72
CA THR A 208 5.65 -10.96 3.49
C THR A 208 4.23 -11.50 3.69
N ALA A 209 4.08 -12.59 4.46
CA ALA A 209 2.76 -13.12 4.81
C ALA A 209 1.95 -12.10 5.63
N GLY A 210 2.55 -11.51 6.66
CA GLY A 210 1.89 -10.46 7.44
C GLY A 210 1.50 -9.25 6.59
N SER A 211 2.43 -8.76 5.75
CA SER A 211 2.18 -7.63 4.84
C SER A 211 1.07 -7.93 3.83
N GLY A 212 1.06 -9.13 3.25
CA GLY A 212 0.03 -9.57 2.31
C GLY A 212 -1.35 -9.69 2.96
N LEU A 213 -1.41 -10.19 4.20
CA LEU A 213 -2.66 -10.30 4.95
C LEU A 213 -3.22 -8.91 5.31
N ILE A 214 -2.37 -7.98 5.74
CA ILE A 214 -2.78 -6.58 6.00
C ILE A 214 -3.26 -5.94 4.71
N TYR A 215 -2.50 -6.07 3.61
CA TYR A 215 -2.84 -5.49 2.30
C TYR A 215 -4.22 -5.97 1.83
N ALA A 216 -4.44 -7.28 1.76
CA ALA A 216 -5.68 -7.86 1.26
C ALA A 216 -6.88 -7.50 2.16
N THR A 217 -6.70 -7.59 3.47
CA THR A 217 -7.80 -7.37 4.43
C THR A 217 -8.16 -5.90 4.56
N THR A 218 -7.17 -5.00 4.53
CA THR A 218 -7.40 -3.55 4.61
C THR A 218 -8.09 -3.02 3.36
N ASN A 219 -7.74 -3.57 2.18
CA ASN A 219 -8.44 -3.24 0.94
C ASN A 219 -9.94 -3.56 1.03
N ILE A 220 -10.27 -4.77 1.49
CA ILE A 220 -11.65 -5.22 1.66
C ILE A 220 -12.35 -4.40 2.74
N ALA A 221 -11.69 -4.12 3.88
CA ALA A 221 -12.25 -3.32 4.95
C ALA A 221 -12.58 -1.89 4.50
N LEU A 222 -11.70 -1.25 3.72
CA LEU A 222 -11.93 0.08 3.15
C LEU A 222 -13.15 0.10 2.22
N LEU A 223 -13.30 -0.93 1.37
CA LEU A 223 -14.46 -1.05 0.49
C LEU A 223 -15.75 -1.37 1.28
N ALA A 224 -15.65 -2.11 2.39
CA ALA A 224 -16.81 -2.47 3.22
C ALA A 224 -17.34 -1.29 4.06
N VAL A 225 -16.48 -0.37 4.52
CA VAL A 225 -16.90 0.81 5.31
C VAL A 225 -17.33 1.99 4.44
N THR A 226 -17.25 1.88 3.12
CA THR A 226 -17.57 2.97 2.19
C THR A 226 -18.71 2.60 1.23
N PRO A 227 -19.53 3.57 0.81
CA PRO A 227 -20.58 3.33 -0.18
C PRO A 227 -20.00 2.88 -1.53
N SER A 228 -20.71 2.00 -2.24
CA SER A 228 -20.33 1.51 -3.58
C SER A 228 -20.12 2.63 -4.61
N SER A 229 -20.82 3.77 -4.45
CA SER A 229 -20.71 4.95 -5.30
C SER A 229 -19.34 5.63 -5.28
N VAL A 230 -18.56 5.46 -4.20
CA VAL A 230 -17.21 6.04 -4.04
C VAL A 230 -16.09 5.01 -4.07
N SER A 231 -16.40 3.73 -4.31
CA SER A 231 -15.43 2.61 -4.33
C SER A 231 -14.23 2.84 -5.27
N GLY A 232 -14.45 3.50 -6.41
CA GLY A 232 -13.37 3.86 -7.34
C GLY A 232 -12.40 4.88 -6.76
N ILE A 233 -12.89 5.88 -6.03
CA ILE A 233 -12.07 6.88 -5.34
C ILE A 233 -11.30 6.20 -4.18
N VAL A 234 -11.97 5.35 -3.40
CA VAL A 234 -11.36 4.62 -2.28
C VAL A 234 -10.22 3.73 -2.74
N SER A 235 -10.39 3.05 -3.87
CA SER A 235 -9.34 2.21 -4.48
C SER A 235 -8.14 3.05 -4.96
N ALA A 236 -8.41 4.24 -5.52
CA ALA A 236 -7.37 5.18 -5.94
C ALA A 236 -6.58 5.72 -4.73
N VAL A 237 -7.28 6.12 -3.65
CA VAL A 237 -6.66 6.56 -2.39
C VAL A 237 -5.82 5.45 -1.79
N PHE A 238 -6.35 4.23 -1.70
CA PHE A 238 -5.62 3.05 -1.21
C PHE A 238 -4.33 2.82 -1.99
N SER A 239 -4.38 2.90 -3.33
CA SER A 239 -3.20 2.73 -4.18
C SER A 239 -2.17 3.86 -3.98
N CYS A 240 -2.63 5.11 -3.87
CA CYS A 240 -1.75 6.26 -3.62
C CYS A 240 -1.04 6.11 -2.27
N VAL A 241 -1.77 5.68 -1.24
CA VAL A 241 -1.24 5.46 0.10
C VAL A 241 -0.19 4.36 0.08
N LEU A 242 -0.45 3.22 -0.57
CA LEU A 242 0.54 2.15 -0.72
C LEU A 242 1.83 2.67 -1.36
N GLN A 243 1.73 3.38 -2.49
CA GLN A 243 2.89 3.95 -3.17
C GLN A 243 3.65 4.96 -2.30
N THR A 244 2.92 5.79 -1.57
CA THR A 244 3.50 6.74 -0.61
C THR A 244 4.24 6.02 0.51
N GLY A 245 3.66 4.95 1.06
CA GLY A 245 4.27 4.12 2.09
C GLY A 245 5.56 3.48 1.60
N GLY A 246 5.56 2.93 0.39
CA GLY A 246 6.76 2.37 -0.24
C GLY A 246 7.88 3.39 -0.42
N ALA A 247 7.57 4.54 -1.01
CA ALA A 247 8.57 5.60 -1.24
C ALA A 247 9.14 6.16 0.08
N THR A 248 8.28 6.49 1.03
CA THR A 248 8.68 7.02 2.34
C THR A 248 9.46 5.98 3.16
N GLY A 249 9.06 4.71 3.10
CA GLY A 249 9.77 3.59 3.71
C GLY A 249 11.20 3.49 3.24
N VAL A 250 11.38 3.38 1.92
CA VAL A 250 12.69 3.29 1.26
C VAL A 250 13.57 4.46 1.70
N ALA A 251 13.06 5.68 1.61
CA ALA A 251 13.83 6.88 1.91
C ALA A 251 14.26 6.96 3.37
N ILE A 252 13.35 6.70 4.32
CA ILE A 252 13.67 6.77 5.75
C ILE A 252 14.69 5.69 6.10
N VAL A 253 14.45 4.44 5.68
CA VAL A 253 15.32 3.31 5.99
C VAL A 253 16.71 3.49 5.37
N THR A 254 16.78 3.94 4.12
CA THR A 254 18.06 4.19 3.44
C THR A 254 18.81 5.34 4.09
N SER A 255 18.10 6.40 4.51
CA SER A 255 18.72 7.53 5.21
C SER A 255 19.28 7.14 6.58
N ILE A 256 18.52 6.34 7.36
CA ILE A 256 18.98 5.79 8.63
C ILE A 256 20.21 4.91 8.40
N GLN A 257 20.14 4.01 7.41
CA GLN A 257 21.25 3.14 7.06
C GLN A 257 22.51 3.96 6.75
N THR A 258 22.44 4.89 5.79
CA THR A 258 23.58 5.71 5.36
C THR A 258 24.14 6.57 6.50
N SER A 259 23.28 7.18 7.31
CA SER A 259 23.71 8.02 8.45
C SER A 259 24.45 7.21 9.53
N VAL A 260 23.90 6.06 9.92
CA VAL A 260 24.51 5.20 10.95
C VAL A 260 25.80 4.58 10.41
N GLN A 261 25.82 4.22 9.14
CA GLN A 261 26.98 3.66 8.44
C GLN A 261 28.16 4.64 8.37
N GLY A 262 27.88 5.92 8.12
CA GLY A 262 28.89 6.99 8.17
C GLY A 262 29.50 7.17 9.56
N SER A 263 28.73 6.91 10.63
CA SER A 263 29.18 7.05 12.02
C SER A 263 29.89 5.81 12.58
N HIS A 264 29.67 4.63 12.01
CA HIS A 264 30.14 3.33 12.53
C HIS A 264 31.17 2.62 11.61
N GLY A 265 31.97 3.38 10.86
CA GLY A 265 33.18 2.84 10.21
C GLY A 265 33.02 2.26 8.80
N GLY A 266 31.96 2.60 8.07
CA GLY A 266 31.92 2.46 6.60
C GLY A 266 30.90 1.45 6.01
N PRO A 267 30.82 1.38 4.66
CA PRO A 267 29.73 0.77 3.87
C PRO A 267 29.49 -0.74 4.08
N ASN A 268 30.43 -1.42 4.75
CA ASN A 268 30.37 -2.88 4.95
C ASN A 268 29.77 -3.29 6.31
N GLY A 269 29.53 -2.34 7.22
CA GLY A 269 28.99 -2.60 8.55
C GLY A 269 27.51 -3.02 8.56
N PHE A 270 27.15 -3.94 9.45
CA PHE A 270 25.75 -4.36 9.66
C PHE A 270 24.95 -3.36 10.51
N ALA A 271 25.61 -2.46 11.25
CA ALA A 271 24.98 -1.54 12.20
C ALA A 271 23.93 -0.61 11.55
N GLY A 272 24.22 -0.04 10.37
CA GLY A 272 23.26 0.82 9.66
C GLY A 272 22.02 0.06 9.21
N ARG A 273 22.19 -1.18 8.74
CA ARG A 273 21.07 -2.06 8.36
C ARG A 273 20.24 -2.46 9.57
N ALA A 274 20.90 -2.84 10.66
CA ALA A 274 20.23 -3.15 11.91
C ALA A 274 19.38 -1.97 12.38
N ALA A 275 19.89 -0.74 12.31
CA ALA A 275 19.14 0.46 12.67
C ALA A 275 17.89 0.66 11.79
N GLY A 276 18.02 0.48 10.47
CA GLY A 276 16.88 0.52 9.54
C GLY A 276 15.82 -0.56 9.83
N LEU A 277 16.26 -1.78 10.17
CA LEU A 277 15.37 -2.87 10.54
C LEU A 277 14.69 -2.64 11.90
N TRP A 278 15.41 -2.13 12.90
CA TRP A 278 14.83 -1.74 14.19
C TRP A 278 13.83 -0.59 14.04
N PHE A 279 14.08 0.36 13.15
CA PHE A 279 13.10 1.38 12.79
C PHE A 279 11.82 0.75 12.21
N LEU A 280 11.94 -0.21 11.28
CA LEU A 280 10.77 -0.93 10.76
C LEU A 280 10.01 -1.69 11.86
N VAL A 281 10.72 -2.36 12.77
CA VAL A 281 10.09 -3.03 13.93
C VAL A 281 9.31 -2.02 14.78
N ALA A 282 9.92 -0.88 15.12
CA ALA A 282 9.28 0.18 15.90
C ALA A 282 8.06 0.78 15.17
N MET A 283 8.17 1.00 13.86
CA MET A 283 7.10 1.56 13.03
C MET A 283 5.91 0.59 12.93
N ILE A 284 6.17 -0.70 12.69
CA ILE A 284 5.13 -1.75 12.67
C ILE A 284 4.47 -1.87 14.04
N ALA A 285 5.24 -1.89 15.13
CA ALA A 285 4.70 -1.96 16.48
C ALA A 285 3.83 -0.72 16.80
N THR A 286 4.27 0.47 16.40
CA THR A 286 3.51 1.71 16.56
C THR A 286 2.20 1.66 15.77
N MET A 287 2.23 1.22 14.52
CA MET A 287 1.02 1.06 13.70
C MET A 287 0.08 -0.01 14.24
N MET A 288 0.61 -1.09 14.81
CA MET A 288 -0.19 -2.11 15.49
C MET A 288 -0.88 -1.53 16.73
N VAL A 289 -0.19 -0.70 17.52
CA VAL A 289 -0.79 -0.03 18.69
C VAL A 289 -1.87 0.97 18.25
N LEU A 290 -1.57 1.82 17.26
CA LEU A 290 -2.55 2.76 16.69
C LEU A 290 -3.78 2.01 16.16
N PHE A 291 -3.56 0.89 15.47
CA PHE A 291 -4.63 0.03 15.00
C PHE A 291 -5.48 -0.51 16.16
N LEU A 292 -4.87 -1.03 17.22
CA LEU A 292 -5.60 -1.56 18.37
C LEU A 292 -6.43 -0.49 19.10
N VAL A 293 -5.89 0.73 19.22
CA VAL A 293 -6.53 1.86 19.91
C VAL A 293 -7.67 2.46 19.10
N PHE A 294 -7.47 2.70 17.80
CA PHE A 294 -8.40 3.46 16.97
C PHE A 294 -9.34 2.61 16.12
N MET A 295 -9.00 1.35 15.82
CA MET A 295 -9.86 0.47 15.02
C MET A 295 -11.03 -0.06 15.86
N LYS A 296 -12.25 0.35 15.49
CA LYS A 296 -13.49 -0.19 16.04
C LYS A 296 -13.84 -1.52 15.39
N ASP A 297 -14.40 -2.43 16.17
CA ASP A 297 -14.68 -3.80 15.75
C ASP A 297 -16.07 -3.91 15.11
N THR A 298 -16.27 -3.23 13.99
CA THR A 298 -17.58 -3.01 13.35
C THR A 298 -17.79 -3.75 12.04
N VAL A 299 -16.72 -4.18 11.35
CA VAL A 299 -16.86 -4.97 10.12
C VAL A 299 -16.82 -6.47 10.45
N GLY A 300 -17.94 -7.15 10.21
CA GLY A 300 -18.09 -8.59 10.39
C GLY A 300 -17.30 -9.42 9.37
N PRO A 301 -17.36 -10.77 9.49
CA PRO A 301 -16.79 -11.66 8.49
C PRO A 301 -17.37 -11.41 7.10
N VAL A 302 -16.56 -11.59 6.07
CA VAL A 302 -16.95 -11.39 4.67
C VAL A 302 -17.62 -12.67 4.18
N ASP A 303 -18.89 -12.58 3.78
CA ASP A 303 -19.60 -13.71 3.18
C ASP A 303 -19.06 -13.98 1.76
N PRO A 304 -18.43 -15.14 1.50
CA PRO A 304 -17.92 -15.49 0.18
C PRO A 304 -19.03 -15.72 -0.86
N THR A 305 -20.28 -15.89 -0.42
CA THR A 305 -21.44 -16.22 -1.24
C THR A 305 -22.33 -15.01 -1.51
N ALA A 306 -22.09 -13.89 -0.82
CA ALA A 306 -22.82 -12.66 -1.06
C ALA A 306 -22.53 -12.14 -2.47
N PRO A 307 -23.57 -11.76 -3.25
CA PRO A 307 -23.36 -11.16 -4.55
C PRO A 307 -22.56 -9.86 -4.39
N PRO A 308 -21.63 -9.54 -5.30
CA PRO A 308 -20.92 -8.27 -5.24
C PRO A 308 -21.91 -7.10 -5.22
N PRO A 309 -21.61 -5.98 -4.53
CA PRO A 309 -22.60 -4.96 -4.17
C PRO A 309 -23.40 -4.35 -5.35
N HIS A 310 -22.86 -4.40 -6.57
CA HIS A 310 -23.55 -3.94 -7.77
C HIS A 310 -24.63 -4.92 -8.25
N LEU A 311 -24.43 -6.23 -8.09
CA LEU A 311 -25.43 -7.25 -8.39
C LEU A 311 -26.54 -7.26 -7.34
N GLU A 312 -26.23 -6.97 -6.08
CA GLU A 312 -27.23 -6.85 -5.03
C GLU A 312 -28.21 -5.69 -5.29
N TYR A 313 -27.71 -4.57 -5.85
CA TYR A 313 -28.55 -3.47 -6.31
C TYR A 313 -29.45 -3.87 -7.49
N GLU A 314 -28.88 -4.50 -8.54
CA GLU A 314 -29.64 -4.97 -9.70
C GLU A 314 -30.67 -6.06 -9.33
N MET A 315 -30.34 -6.94 -8.38
CA MET A 315 -31.27 -7.94 -7.84
C MET A 315 -32.40 -7.31 -7.02
N ASN A 316 -32.10 -6.30 -6.20
CA ASN A 316 -33.12 -5.60 -5.42
C ASN A 316 -34.00 -4.70 -6.29
N GLU A 317 -33.45 -4.11 -7.36
CA GLU A 317 -34.21 -3.32 -8.33
C GLU A 317 -35.13 -4.20 -9.16
N SER A 318 -34.62 -5.32 -9.72
CA SER A 318 -35.44 -6.30 -10.44
C SER A 318 -36.51 -6.97 -9.56
N ALA A 319 -36.21 -7.25 -8.29
CA ALA A 319 -37.20 -7.76 -7.34
C ALA A 319 -38.29 -6.73 -7.03
N ARG A 320 -37.96 -5.44 -6.97
CA ARG A 320 -38.94 -4.36 -6.81
C ARG A 320 -39.82 -4.20 -8.05
N GLU A 321 -39.24 -4.26 -9.24
CA GLU A 321 -39.98 -4.20 -10.51
C GLU A 321 -40.93 -5.39 -10.71
N GLN A 322 -40.59 -6.57 -10.19
CA GLN A 322 -41.47 -7.75 -10.23
C GLN A 322 -42.60 -7.71 -9.19
N SER A 323 -42.45 -6.88 -8.15
CA SER A 323 -43.44 -6.72 -7.08
C SER A 323 -44.41 -5.55 -7.28
N ALA A 324 -44.19 -4.73 -8.31
CA ALA A 324 -45.01 -3.58 -8.70
C ALA A 324 -45.89 -3.92 -9.92
#